data_AF-A0A2H0D5T1-F1
#
_entry.id   AF-A0A2H0D5T1-F1
#
_cell.length_a   1.000
_cell.length_b   1.000
_cell.length_c   1.000
_cell.angle_alpha   90.00
_cell.angle_beta   90.00
_cell.angle_gamma   90.00
#
_symmetry.space_group_name_H-M   'P 1'
#
loop_
_entity.id
_entity.type
_entity.pdbx_description
1 polymer ?
#
loop_
_entity_poly.entity_id
_entity_poly.type
_entity_poly.pdbx_seq_one_letter_code
_entity_poly.pdbx_strand_id
1 'polypeptide(L)'
;MKYLLLVFSLFALMIIGCNKKESNPVNTTVDDRVSFEINYLQYDDNNYFIDEDYADTSQEFNMFNLYYGSSIPIINPKYFVKNIEVYISVNQISQAYISIPAIAYMNLSSRSGSSMYSDSIRNYNLMMPGEVAIGRFRVLSEGVDYYFNKYTGTLTFLFPINDNDIIAAAYVVDDGSFSNDDDLHYGEFITELVNNSKTKGVLKLIKPQNLIPQYADAWKLKMKNIYQIPSFFGRVSDLDLDIFLKKPDGSETNIFHNLLLLIEFGFDKESEEGRPLPDGIFDRKAGITFNPETGEIIFPLLEPFGHNIPSELIDFKYQAIYDTLKTQLSLPGNSFVIRGKYKPL
;
A
#
# COMPACT_ATOMS: atom_id res chain seq x y z
N MET A 1 60.46 82.98 -21.41
CA MET A 1 59.39 82.46 -20.53
C MET A 1 58.22 82.07 -21.43
N LYS A 2 58.15 80.78 -21.81
CA LYS A 2 57.25 79.74 -21.29
C LYS A 2 55.81 79.89 -21.81
N TYR A 3 55.50 79.21 -22.92
CA TYR A 3 54.57 78.05 -23.08
C TYR A 3 53.10 78.51 -23.25
N LEU A 4 52.22 77.96 -24.10
CA LEU A 4 52.06 76.65 -24.73
C LEU A 4 50.96 76.82 -25.82
N LEU A 5 51.14 76.31 -27.04
CA LEU A 5 50.06 76.19 -28.05
C LEU A 5 49.40 74.82 -27.90
N LEU A 6 48.08 74.78 -27.68
CA LEU A 6 47.30 73.54 -27.56
C LEU A 6 46.33 73.44 -28.75
N VAL A 7 46.50 72.40 -29.57
CA VAL A 7 45.66 72.04 -30.71
C VAL A 7 44.46 71.23 -30.18
N PHE A 8 43.23 71.63 -30.51
CA PHE A 8 42.03 70.84 -30.25
C PHE A 8 41.54 70.18 -31.54
N SER A 9 41.53 68.85 -31.52
CA SER A 9 41.00 67.96 -32.56
C SER A 9 39.49 67.75 -32.36
N LEU A 10 38.74 67.79 -33.46
CA LEU A 10 37.29 67.62 -33.54
C LEU A 10 36.97 66.11 -33.58
N PHE A 11 36.24 65.58 -32.58
CA PHE A 11 35.80 64.19 -32.54
C PHE A 11 34.28 64.13 -32.74
N ALA A 12 33.81 63.47 -33.80
CA ALA A 12 32.40 63.24 -34.08
C ALA A 12 31.90 61.99 -33.32
N LEU A 13 30.88 62.14 -32.47
CA LEU A 13 30.18 61.03 -31.83
C LEU A 13 28.99 60.59 -32.70
N MET A 14 29.02 59.33 -33.17
CA MET A 14 27.84 58.60 -33.64
C MET A 14 27.13 57.98 -32.43
N ILE A 15 25.87 58.34 -32.19
CA ILE A 15 25.03 57.71 -31.17
C ILE A 15 24.21 56.60 -31.84
N ILE A 16 24.53 55.35 -31.53
CA ILE A 16 23.72 54.18 -31.90
C ILE A 16 22.61 54.03 -30.86
N GLY A 17 21.37 54.31 -31.24
CA GLY A 17 20.19 54.01 -30.45
C GLY A 17 19.92 52.50 -30.43
N CYS A 18 20.28 51.83 -29.34
CA CYS A 18 19.95 50.43 -29.12
C CYS A 18 18.56 50.34 -28.46
N ASN A 19 17.51 50.17 -29.26
CA ASN A 19 16.19 49.80 -28.74
C ASN A 19 16.24 48.34 -28.28
N LYS A 20 16.48 48.13 -26.98
CA LYS A 20 16.19 46.85 -26.31
C LYS A 20 14.68 46.63 -26.39
N LYS A 21 14.23 45.79 -27.32
CA LYS A 21 12.94 45.12 -27.18
C LYS A 21 13.09 44.20 -25.97
N GLU A 22 12.40 44.52 -24.88
CA GLU A 22 12.20 43.59 -23.78
C GLU A 22 11.44 42.39 -24.33
N SER A 23 12.14 41.25 -24.44
CA SER A 23 11.48 39.97 -24.61
C SER A 23 10.78 39.66 -23.28
N ASN A 24 9.45 39.58 -23.30
CA ASN A 24 8.71 39.05 -22.16
C ASN A 24 9.33 37.70 -21.75
N PRO A 25 9.64 37.47 -20.46
CA PRO A 25 10.06 36.17 -20.03
C PRO A 25 8.93 35.20 -20.38
N VAL A 26 9.26 34.16 -21.15
CA VAL A 26 8.39 33.00 -21.29
C VAL A 26 8.23 32.46 -19.88
N ASN A 27 7.03 32.56 -19.31
CA ASN A 27 6.67 31.82 -18.11
C ASN A 27 6.73 30.34 -18.50
N THR A 28 7.90 29.72 -18.38
CA THR A 28 7.96 28.28 -18.22
C THR A 28 7.23 28.00 -16.92
N THR A 29 6.06 27.37 -17.01
CA THR A 29 5.39 26.81 -15.85
C THR A 29 6.40 25.90 -15.15
N VAL A 30 7.01 26.38 -14.07
CA VAL A 30 7.92 25.57 -13.26
C VAL A 30 7.02 24.54 -12.58
N ASP A 31 7.24 23.26 -12.90
CA ASP A 31 6.61 22.15 -12.21
C ASP A 31 7.07 22.19 -10.74
N ASP A 32 6.16 22.59 -9.84
CA ASP A 32 6.41 22.79 -8.41
C ASP A 32 6.27 21.49 -7.59
N ARG A 33 6.00 20.36 -8.26
CA ARG A 33 5.85 19.05 -7.63
C ARG A 33 7.18 18.49 -7.13
N VAL A 34 7.11 17.78 -6.02
CA VAL A 34 8.24 17.06 -5.41
C VAL A 34 8.47 15.75 -6.15
N SER A 35 9.71 15.47 -6.53
CA SER A 35 10.08 14.21 -7.18
C SER A 35 10.39 13.12 -6.17
N PHE A 36 10.08 11.87 -6.51
CA PHE A 36 10.43 10.71 -5.70
C PHE A 36 10.97 9.56 -6.56
N GLU A 37 11.69 8.66 -5.91
CA GLU A 37 12.18 7.40 -6.46
C GLU A 37 12.01 6.32 -5.39
N ILE A 38 11.44 5.18 -5.77
CA ILE A 38 11.24 4.00 -4.92
C ILE A 38 11.82 2.80 -5.64
N ASN A 39 12.73 2.10 -4.98
CA ASN A 39 13.16 0.79 -5.45
C ASN A 39 12.08 -0.26 -5.14
N TYR A 40 11.83 -1.18 -6.06
CA TYR A 40 10.80 -2.21 -5.90
C TYR A 40 10.97 -3.12 -4.65
N LEU A 41 12.15 -3.18 -4.02
CA LEU A 41 12.34 -3.88 -2.75
C LEU A 41 11.82 -3.10 -1.53
N GLN A 42 11.41 -1.84 -1.70
CA GLN A 42 10.98 -0.93 -0.64
C GLN A 42 9.45 -0.90 -0.49
N TYR A 43 8.79 -2.04 -0.66
CA TYR A 43 7.35 -2.15 -0.38
C TYR A 43 7.04 -1.73 1.07
N ASP A 44 5.84 -1.23 1.33
CA ASP A 44 5.42 -0.79 2.65
C ASP A 44 5.07 -1.97 3.58
N ASP A 45 5.47 -1.90 4.85
CA ASP A 45 5.36 -2.99 5.82
C ASP A 45 4.04 -2.95 6.66
N ASN A 46 3.16 -1.98 6.39
CA ASN A 46 1.95 -1.70 7.18
C ASN A 46 0.65 -2.24 6.54
N ASN A 47 0.76 -3.06 5.50
CA ASN A 47 -0.39 -3.53 4.72
C ASN A 47 -0.61 -5.04 4.87
N TYR A 48 -1.82 -5.44 5.25
CA TYR A 48 -2.18 -6.84 5.53
C TYR A 48 -3.57 -7.20 5.04
N PHE A 49 -3.78 -8.46 4.67
CA PHE A 49 -5.11 -9.07 4.53
C PHE A 49 -5.62 -9.55 5.89
N ILE A 50 -6.94 -9.53 6.09
CA ILE A 50 -7.56 -10.03 7.33
C ILE A 50 -7.71 -11.56 7.36
N ASP A 51 -7.72 -12.22 6.19
CA ASP A 51 -7.90 -13.66 6.04
C ASP A 51 -7.29 -14.16 4.72
N GLU A 52 -7.03 -15.47 4.62
CA GLU A 52 -6.40 -16.09 3.45
C GLU A 52 -7.28 -16.05 2.21
N ASP A 53 -8.60 -16.05 2.38
CA ASP A 53 -9.59 -15.91 1.31
C ASP A 53 -9.38 -14.60 0.53
N TYR A 54 -8.98 -13.54 1.22
CA TYR A 54 -8.72 -12.22 0.61
C TYR A 54 -7.35 -12.14 -0.08
N ALA A 55 -6.42 -13.00 0.33
CA ALA A 55 -5.09 -13.12 -0.25
C ALA A 55 -5.03 -14.19 -1.36
N ASP A 56 -6.16 -14.81 -1.72
CA ASP A 56 -6.23 -15.83 -2.75
C ASP A 56 -6.07 -15.20 -4.14
N THR A 57 -5.26 -15.83 -5.00
CA THR A 57 -4.97 -15.36 -6.36
C THR A 57 -5.52 -16.29 -7.44
N SER A 58 -6.24 -17.35 -7.06
CA SER A 58 -6.94 -18.23 -7.97
C SER A 58 -7.98 -17.47 -8.77
N GLN A 59 -8.27 -17.98 -9.97
CA GLN A 59 -9.19 -17.34 -10.91
C GLN A 59 -10.59 -17.10 -10.31
N GLU A 60 -11.01 -17.91 -9.35
CA GLU A 60 -12.33 -17.83 -8.71
C GLU A 60 -12.39 -16.79 -7.58
N PHE A 61 -11.27 -16.53 -6.89
CA PHE A 61 -11.24 -15.77 -5.63
C PHE A 61 -10.31 -14.55 -5.62
N ASN A 62 -9.65 -14.21 -6.73
CA ASN A 62 -8.70 -13.08 -6.80
C ASN A 62 -9.38 -11.69 -6.69
N MET A 63 -10.01 -11.43 -5.54
CA MET A 63 -10.78 -10.23 -5.22
C MET A 63 -9.92 -8.98 -5.27
N PHE A 64 -8.65 -9.09 -4.84
CA PHE A 64 -7.73 -7.97 -4.90
C PHE A 64 -7.53 -7.51 -6.36
N ASN A 65 -7.19 -8.43 -7.27
CA ASN A 65 -7.02 -8.05 -8.68
C ASN A 65 -8.34 -7.68 -9.35
N LEU A 66 -9.45 -8.33 -9.00
CA LEU A 66 -10.77 -7.94 -9.50
C LEU A 66 -11.14 -6.50 -9.14
N TYR A 67 -10.76 -6.06 -7.93
CA TYR A 67 -11.02 -4.70 -7.44
C TYR A 67 -10.03 -3.67 -7.99
N TYR A 68 -8.71 -3.94 -7.90
CA TYR A 68 -7.65 -2.98 -8.24
C TYR A 68 -7.17 -3.09 -9.69
N GLY A 69 -7.30 -4.27 -10.30
CA GLY A 69 -6.87 -4.57 -11.66
C GLY A 69 -7.87 -4.19 -12.74
N SER A 70 -9.15 -4.04 -12.40
CA SER A 70 -10.19 -3.68 -13.35
C SER A 70 -10.31 -2.16 -13.50
N SER A 71 -10.63 -1.68 -14.71
CA SER A 71 -11.01 -0.28 -14.98
C SER A 71 -12.12 0.23 -14.05
N ILE A 72 -13.08 -0.66 -13.80
CA ILE A 72 -14.17 -0.50 -12.83
C ILE A 72 -14.03 -1.64 -11.82
N PRO A 73 -13.91 -1.36 -10.51
CA PRO A 73 -13.75 -2.40 -9.50
C PRO A 73 -14.87 -3.44 -9.53
N ILE A 74 -14.48 -4.72 -9.53
CA ILE A 74 -15.40 -5.86 -9.44
C ILE A 74 -15.37 -6.37 -8.00
N ILE A 75 -16.54 -6.45 -7.36
CA ILE A 75 -16.70 -6.88 -5.96
C ILE A 75 -17.33 -8.27 -5.89
N ASN A 76 -16.95 -9.04 -4.88
CA ASN A 76 -17.64 -10.29 -4.52
C ASN A 76 -18.49 -10.06 -3.26
N PRO A 77 -19.83 -10.01 -3.37
CA PRO A 77 -20.69 -9.68 -2.22
C PRO A 77 -20.62 -10.71 -1.10
N LYS A 78 -20.27 -11.98 -1.39
CA LYS A 78 -20.10 -13.05 -0.39
C LYS A 78 -18.88 -12.86 0.51
N TYR A 79 -17.99 -11.94 0.18
CA TYR A 79 -16.81 -11.61 0.99
C TYR A 79 -16.84 -10.15 1.42
N PHE A 80 -18.01 -9.52 1.37
CA PHE A 80 -18.18 -8.18 1.87
C PHE A 80 -18.12 -8.19 3.40
N VAL A 81 -17.15 -7.45 3.95
CA VAL A 81 -17.00 -7.32 5.40
C VAL A 81 -17.99 -6.27 5.91
N LYS A 82 -19.02 -6.71 6.63
CA LYS A 82 -20.07 -5.84 7.19
C LYS A 82 -19.56 -5.01 8.36
N ASN A 83 -18.75 -5.61 9.23
CA ASN A 83 -18.21 -4.98 10.43
C ASN A 83 -16.87 -5.60 10.82
N ILE A 84 -15.97 -4.80 11.40
CA ILE A 84 -14.66 -5.24 11.89
C ILE A 84 -14.22 -4.45 13.12
N GLU A 85 -13.63 -5.14 14.08
CA GLU A 85 -12.79 -4.57 15.13
C GLU A 85 -11.36 -5.09 14.95
N VAL A 86 -10.41 -4.18 14.79
CA VAL A 86 -8.99 -4.51 14.67
C VAL A 86 -8.30 -4.30 16.02
N TYR A 87 -7.37 -5.18 16.34
CA TYR A 87 -6.69 -5.25 17.61
C TYR A 87 -5.18 -5.30 17.44
N ILE A 88 -4.46 -4.63 18.36
CA ILE A 88 -3.00 -4.75 18.50
C ILE A 88 -2.64 -5.19 19.92
N SER A 89 -1.63 -6.05 20.06
CA SER A 89 -1.13 -6.49 21.36
C SER A 89 -0.54 -5.34 22.18
N VAL A 90 -0.71 -5.43 23.50
CA VAL A 90 -0.11 -4.49 24.46
C VAL A 90 0.55 -5.26 25.61
N ASN A 91 1.71 -4.77 26.05
CA ASN A 91 2.48 -5.40 27.12
C ASN A 91 2.13 -4.88 28.52
N GLN A 92 1.42 -3.75 28.61
CA GLN A 92 1.03 -3.13 29.87
C GLN A 92 -0.42 -2.69 29.83
N ILE A 93 -1.07 -2.73 30.98
CA ILE A 93 -2.42 -2.19 31.14
C ILE A 93 -2.32 -0.68 31.22
N SER A 94 -3.04 0.01 30.35
CA SER A 94 -3.19 1.47 30.37
C SER A 94 -4.64 1.84 30.66
N GLN A 95 -4.85 2.98 31.32
CA GLN A 95 -6.18 3.58 31.46
C GLN A 95 -6.60 4.38 30.21
N ALA A 96 -5.68 4.60 29.26
CA ALA A 96 -5.93 5.40 28.07
C ALA A 96 -6.78 4.68 27.00
N TYR A 97 -6.90 3.36 27.08
CA TYR A 97 -7.63 2.55 26.10
C TYR A 97 -8.23 1.30 26.74
N ILE A 98 -9.27 0.76 26.09
CA ILE A 98 -9.84 -0.53 26.46
C ILE A 98 -8.93 -1.64 25.95
N SER A 99 -8.58 -2.59 26.83
CA SER A 99 -7.84 -3.79 26.44
C SER A 99 -8.40 -5.05 27.10
N ILE A 100 -8.41 -6.14 26.33
CA ILE A 100 -8.92 -7.46 26.73
C ILE A 100 -7.81 -8.51 26.66
N PRO A 101 -7.75 -9.48 27.58
CA PRO A 101 -6.98 -10.68 27.31
C PRO A 101 -7.69 -11.49 26.22
N ALA A 102 -6.96 -12.04 25.26
CA ALA A 102 -7.53 -12.85 24.19
C ALA A 102 -6.54 -13.90 23.68
N ILE A 103 -7.06 -14.85 22.90
CA ILE A 103 -6.27 -15.74 22.06
C ILE A 103 -6.63 -15.45 20.60
N ALA A 104 -5.61 -15.17 19.80
CA ALA A 104 -5.73 -14.99 18.37
C ALA A 104 -5.29 -16.27 17.64
N TYR A 105 -6.11 -16.74 16.71
CA TYR A 105 -5.90 -17.96 15.94
C TYR A 105 -5.81 -17.65 14.44
N MET A 106 -4.78 -18.16 13.77
CA MET A 106 -4.68 -18.11 12.31
C MET A 106 -5.82 -18.90 11.68
N ASN A 107 -5.96 -20.16 12.10
CA ASN A 107 -7.02 -21.06 11.65
C ASN A 107 -8.20 -21.02 12.62
N LEU A 108 -9.09 -20.04 12.42
CA LEU A 108 -10.30 -19.85 13.21
C LEU A 108 -11.54 -20.13 12.35
N SER A 109 -12.31 -21.16 12.70
CA SER A 109 -13.58 -21.44 12.05
C SER A 109 -14.59 -20.32 12.33
N SER A 110 -15.47 -20.07 11.36
CA SER A 110 -16.61 -19.16 11.56
C SER A 110 -17.59 -19.71 12.59
N ARG A 111 -18.41 -18.80 13.12
CA ARG A 111 -19.54 -19.11 14.01
C ARG A 111 -20.77 -18.31 13.56
N SER A 112 -21.95 -18.71 14.06
CA SER A 112 -23.14 -17.86 13.95
C SER A 112 -23.04 -16.67 14.92
N GLY A 113 -23.66 -15.54 14.58
CA GLY A 113 -23.71 -14.36 15.45
C GLY A 113 -24.41 -14.59 16.80
N SER A 114 -25.30 -15.58 16.89
CA SER A 114 -26.01 -15.92 18.13
C SER A 114 -25.17 -16.73 19.13
N SER A 115 -24.05 -17.28 18.68
CA SER A 115 -23.21 -18.21 19.45
C SER A 115 -21.86 -17.60 19.77
N MET A 116 -21.28 -17.92 20.94
CA MET A 116 -19.90 -17.59 21.29
C MET A 116 -18.97 -18.77 21.02
N TYR A 117 -17.66 -18.53 20.90
CA TYR A 117 -16.70 -19.63 20.84
C TYR A 117 -16.66 -20.42 22.15
N SER A 118 -16.40 -21.72 22.03
CA SER A 118 -16.34 -22.63 23.17
C SER A 118 -15.22 -22.30 24.15
N ASP A 119 -15.41 -22.68 25.41
CA ASP A 119 -14.43 -22.40 26.45
C ASP A 119 -13.12 -23.21 26.26
N SER A 120 -13.11 -24.27 25.44
CA SER A 120 -11.88 -25.02 25.13
C SER A 120 -10.88 -24.20 24.32
N ILE A 121 -11.33 -23.49 23.28
CA ILE A 121 -10.47 -22.59 22.50
C ILE A 121 -10.24 -21.26 23.20
N ARG A 122 -11.14 -20.84 24.11
CA ARG A 122 -10.94 -19.63 24.92
C ARG A 122 -9.87 -19.80 25.99
N ASN A 123 -9.81 -20.99 26.59
CA ASN A 123 -8.89 -21.32 27.68
C ASN A 123 -7.66 -22.12 27.20
N TYR A 124 -7.39 -22.12 25.90
CA TYR A 124 -6.16 -22.67 25.36
C TYR A 124 -4.94 -21.91 25.94
N ASN A 125 -3.89 -22.64 26.26
CA ASN A 125 -2.73 -22.10 27.00
C ASN A 125 -1.39 -22.37 26.32
N LEU A 126 -1.40 -22.94 25.12
CA LEU A 126 -0.19 -23.18 24.34
C LEU A 126 -0.09 -22.12 23.24
N MET A 127 1.06 -21.46 23.15
CA MET A 127 1.37 -20.62 22.00
C MET A 127 1.93 -21.50 20.90
N MET A 128 1.53 -21.25 19.65
CA MET A 128 2.08 -21.92 18.48
C MET A 128 2.60 -20.82 17.54
N PRO A 129 3.92 -20.67 17.36
CA PRO A 129 4.47 -19.61 16.52
C PRO A 129 3.85 -19.61 15.12
N GLY A 130 3.43 -18.45 14.64
CA GLY A 130 2.73 -18.30 13.35
C GLY A 130 1.23 -18.60 13.40
N GLU A 131 0.76 -19.43 14.33
CA GLU A 131 -0.59 -19.98 14.32
C GLU A 131 -1.48 -19.50 15.48
N VAL A 132 -0.95 -19.46 16.71
CA VAL A 132 -1.71 -19.13 17.92
C VAL A 132 -0.93 -18.18 18.80
N ALA A 133 -1.51 -17.00 19.01
CA ALA A 133 -0.95 -15.95 19.85
C ALA A 133 -1.84 -15.69 21.06
N ILE A 134 -1.26 -15.68 22.26
CA ILE A 134 -1.96 -15.38 23.51
C ILE A 134 -1.45 -14.06 24.03
N GLY A 135 -2.34 -13.13 24.36
CA GLY A 135 -1.91 -11.82 24.81
C GLY A 135 -3.03 -10.95 25.32
N ARG A 136 -2.69 -9.70 25.59
CA ARG A 136 -3.65 -8.64 25.85
C ARG A 136 -3.69 -7.72 24.65
N PHE A 137 -4.89 -7.34 24.23
CA PHE A 137 -5.13 -6.62 22.98
C PHE A 137 -5.93 -5.36 23.24
N ARG A 138 -5.51 -4.23 22.67
CA ARG A 138 -6.32 -3.00 22.61
C ARG A 138 -7.03 -2.93 21.27
N VAL A 139 -8.23 -2.35 21.26
CA VAL A 139 -8.96 -2.04 20.03
C VAL A 139 -8.31 -0.84 19.35
N LEU A 140 -8.27 -0.88 18.02
CA LEU A 140 -7.85 0.21 17.14
C LEU A 140 -9.06 0.92 16.54
N SER A 141 -8.90 2.19 16.21
CA SER A 141 -9.96 3.01 15.61
C SER A 141 -9.70 3.24 14.12
N GLU A 142 -10.67 2.90 13.27
CA GLU A 142 -10.60 3.18 11.82
C GLU A 142 -10.55 4.70 11.57
N GLY A 143 -9.74 5.13 10.60
CA GLY A 143 -9.46 6.53 10.29
C GLY A 143 -8.48 7.21 11.24
N VAL A 144 -8.03 6.53 12.30
CA VAL A 144 -7.04 7.06 13.26
C VAL A 144 -5.82 6.14 13.33
N ASP A 145 -6.03 4.85 13.60
CA ASP A 145 -4.97 3.84 13.67
C ASP A 145 -4.78 3.12 12.32
N TYR A 146 -5.84 2.95 11.53
CA TYR A 146 -5.82 2.21 10.25
C TYR A 146 -6.92 2.66 9.27
N TYR A 147 -6.78 2.29 8.00
CA TYR A 147 -7.85 2.25 7.00
C TYR A 147 -8.17 0.81 6.60
N PHE A 148 -9.44 0.54 6.28
CA PHE A 148 -9.88 -0.79 5.90
C PHE A 148 -10.71 -0.76 4.62
N ASN A 149 -10.39 -1.65 3.67
CA ASN A 149 -11.22 -1.88 2.49
C ASN A 149 -12.06 -3.14 2.68
N LYS A 150 -13.34 -2.92 2.96
CA LYS A 150 -14.34 -3.97 3.17
C LYS A 150 -14.62 -4.89 1.96
N TYR A 151 -14.21 -4.51 0.76
CA TYR A 151 -14.40 -5.33 -0.45
C TYR A 151 -13.23 -6.27 -0.73
N THR A 152 -12.04 -5.92 -0.24
CA THR A 152 -10.80 -6.68 -0.49
C THR A 152 -10.19 -7.22 0.78
N GLY A 153 -10.78 -6.96 1.96
CA GLY A 153 -10.26 -7.39 3.24
C GLY A 153 -8.86 -6.84 3.54
N THR A 154 -8.48 -5.69 2.95
CA THR A 154 -7.15 -5.10 3.13
C THR A 154 -7.15 -4.07 4.23
N LEU A 155 -6.12 -4.15 5.08
CA LEU A 155 -5.89 -3.33 6.25
C LEU A 155 -4.57 -2.57 6.07
N THR A 156 -4.64 -1.24 6.18
CA THR A 156 -3.49 -0.35 6.06
C THR A 156 -3.31 0.41 7.36
N PHE A 157 -2.21 0.19 8.07
CA PHE A 157 -1.94 0.92 9.32
C PHE A 157 -1.32 2.28 9.08
N LEU A 158 -1.79 3.29 9.82
CA LEU A 158 -1.30 4.66 9.73
C LEU A 158 -0.02 4.91 10.53
N PHE A 159 0.32 3.97 11.42
CA PHE A 159 1.53 3.99 12.22
C PHE A 159 2.34 2.72 11.96
N PRO A 160 3.68 2.81 12.01
CA PRO A 160 4.54 1.65 11.82
C PRO A 160 4.19 0.51 12.77
N ILE A 161 4.00 -0.69 12.20
CA ILE A 161 3.81 -1.93 12.96
C ILE A 161 5.17 -2.56 13.25
N ASN A 162 5.45 -2.82 14.53
CA ASN A 162 6.72 -3.39 14.95
C ASN A 162 6.74 -4.92 14.79
N ASP A 163 7.93 -5.49 14.72
CA ASP A 163 8.11 -6.96 14.62
C ASP A 163 7.44 -7.70 15.78
N ASN A 164 7.50 -7.15 16.99
CA ASN A 164 6.91 -7.75 18.20
C ASN A 164 5.39 -7.53 18.33
N ASP A 165 4.78 -6.70 17.50
CA ASP A 165 3.33 -6.45 17.58
C ASP A 165 2.55 -7.63 17.01
N ILE A 166 1.51 -8.05 17.73
CA ILE A 166 0.53 -9.02 17.26
C ILE A 166 -0.70 -8.26 16.79
N ILE A 167 -1.14 -8.52 15.56
CA ILE A 167 -2.37 -7.97 15.00
C ILE A 167 -3.43 -9.06 14.94
N ALA A 168 -4.62 -8.74 15.39
CA ALA A 168 -5.77 -9.64 15.34
C ALA A 168 -7.05 -8.86 14.98
N ALA A 169 -8.11 -9.56 14.64
CA ALA A 169 -9.41 -8.97 14.35
C ALA A 169 -10.57 -9.82 14.84
N ALA A 170 -11.72 -9.17 15.03
CA ALA A 170 -13.04 -9.79 15.01
C ALA A 170 -13.84 -9.14 13.88
N TYR A 171 -14.48 -9.92 13.01
CA TYR A 171 -15.18 -9.39 11.85
C TYR A 171 -16.38 -10.24 11.44
N VAL A 172 -17.28 -9.63 10.67
CA VAL A 172 -18.49 -10.27 10.11
C VAL A 172 -18.47 -10.16 8.60
N VAL A 173 -18.71 -11.27 7.92
CA VAL A 173 -18.82 -11.35 6.46
C VAL A 173 -20.25 -11.72 6.08
N ASP A 174 -20.77 -11.08 5.05
CA ASP A 174 -22.03 -11.46 4.41
C ASP A 174 -21.86 -12.82 3.72
N ASP A 175 -22.73 -13.80 3.94
CA ASP A 175 -22.65 -15.07 3.22
C ASP A 175 -23.21 -14.99 1.77
N GLY A 176 -23.67 -13.81 1.36
CA GLY A 176 -24.28 -13.52 0.07
C GLY A 176 -25.82 -13.63 0.08
N SER A 177 -26.43 -13.97 1.22
CA SER A 177 -27.89 -14.01 1.39
C SER A 177 -28.51 -12.63 1.63
N PHE A 178 -27.71 -11.61 1.93
CA PHE A 178 -28.14 -10.26 2.37
C PHE A 178 -29.10 -10.27 3.57
N SER A 179 -29.19 -11.40 4.28
CA SER A 179 -29.87 -11.53 5.55
C SER A 179 -28.84 -11.43 6.68
N ASN A 180 -29.27 -11.04 7.89
CA ASN A 180 -28.38 -11.04 9.05
C ASN A 180 -28.31 -12.41 9.74
N ASP A 181 -29.17 -13.36 9.35
CA ASP A 181 -29.29 -14.66 10.03
C ASP A 181 -28.17 -15.63 9.59
N ASP A 182 -27.62 -15.45 8.39
CA ASP A 182 -26.59 -16.32 7.82
C ASP A 182 -25.19 -15.69 7.83
N ASP A 183 -25.00 -14.58 8.54
CA ASP A 183 -23.70 -13.90 8.67
C ASP A 183 -22.63 -14.80 9.28
N LEU A 184 -21.43 -14.77 8.68
CA LEU A 184 -20.27 -15.51 9.17
C LEU A 184 -19.44 -14.63 10.10
N HIS A 185 -19.40 -14.99 11.38
CA HIS A 185 -18.60 -14.29 12.38
C HIS A 185 -17.25 -14.98 12.58
N TYR A 186 -16.19 -14.17 12.59
CA TYR A 186 -14.84 -14.58 12.91
C TYR A 186 -14.34 -13.76 14.09
N GLY A 187 -13.90 -14.43 15.16
CA GLY A 187 -13.55 -13.75 16.41
C GLY A 187 -14.78 -13.25 17.19
N GLU A 188 -14.54 -12.49 18.26
CA GLU A 188 -15.57 -11.97 19.16
C GLU A 188 -15.32 -10.49 19.43
N PHE A 189 -16.35 -9.68 19.16
CA PHE A 189 -16.34 -8.24 19.38
C PHE A 189 -16.31 -7.94 20.88
N ILE A 190 -15.75 -6.78 21.27
CA ILE A 190 -15.73 -6.38 22.69
C ILE A 190 -17.14 -6.35 23.28
N THR A 191 -18.12 -5.88 22.52
CA THR A 191 -19.51 -5.78 22.96
C THR A 191 -20.12 -7.15 23.26
N GLU A 192 -19.82 -8.18 22.45
CA GLU A 192 -20.26 -9.55 22.68
C GLU A 192 -19.64 -10.13 23.95
N LEU A 193 -18.35 -9.88 24.21
CA LEU A 193 -17.67 -10.34 25.41
C LEU A 193 -18.31 -9.74 26.67
N VAL A 194 -18.58 -8.43 26.66
CA VAL A 194 -19.22 -7.72 27.78
C VAL A 194 -20.62 -8.27 28.02
N ASN A 195 -21.45 -8.38 26.98
CA ASN A 195 -22.84 -8.83 27.09
C ASN A 195 -22.96 -10.28 27.59
N ASN A 196 -21.97 -11.13 27.27
CA ASN A 196 -21.95 -12.53 27.68
C ASN A 196 -21.06 -12.79 28.91
N SER A 197 -20.61 -11.74 29.60
CA SER A 197 -19.75 -11.84 30.79
C SER A 197 -18.48 -12.69 30.58
N LYS A 198 -17.91 -12.65 29.37
CA LYS A 198 -16.67 -13.36 29.03
C LYS A 198 -15.46 -12.50 29.41
N THR A 199 -14.51 -13.11 30.11
CA THR A 199 -13.32 -12.41 30.61
C THR A 199 -12.12 -12.48 29.67
N LYS A 200 -12.15 -13.36 28.67
CA LYS A 200 -11.08 -13.59 27.68
C LYS A 200 -11.68 -13.79 26.30
N GLY A 201 -11.19 -13.08 25.29
CA GLY A 201 -11.70 -13.14 23.91
C GLY A 201 -11.05 -14.20 23.04
N VAL A 202 -11.70 -14.52 21.92
CA VAL A 202 -11.15 -15.29 20.80
C VAL A 202 -11.15 -14.39 19.57
N LEU A 203 -10.01 -14.28 18.88
CA LEU A 203 -9.81 -13.39 17.73
C LEU A 203 -9.21 -14.17 16.54
N LYS A 204 -9.40 -13.66 15.32
CA LYS A 204 -8.64 -14.09 14.13
C LYS A 204 -7.26 -13.43 14.16
N LEU A 205 -6.20 -14.20 14.00
CA LEU A 205 -4.82 -13.70 13.91
C LEU A 205 -4.54 -13.20 12.49
N ILE A 206 -3.98 -11.99 12.38
CA ILE A 206 -3.55 -11.37 11.12
C ILE A 206 -2.02 -11.36 11.01
N LYS A 207 -1.34 -10.94 12.09
CA LYS A 207 0.13 -10.89 12.16
C LYS A 207 0.60 -11.45 13.51
N PRO A 208 1.43 -12.51 13.53
CA PRO A 208 2.12 -12.96 14.73
C PRO A 208 3.33 -12.07 15.07
N GLN A 209 3.91 -12.27 16.25
CA GLN A 209 5.21 -11.71 16.59
C GLN A 209 6.29 -12.30 15.68
N ASN A 210 7.27 -11.47 15.31
CA ASN A 210 8.43 -11.88 14.51
C ASN A 210 8.00 -12.65 13.26
N LEU A 211 7.12 -12.03 12.47
CA LEU A 211 6.58 -12.62 11.25
C LEU A 211 7.71 -12.95 10.27
N ILE A 212 7.84 -14.22 9.90
CA ILE A 212 8.85 -14.76 8.98
C ILE A 212 8.19 -15.63 7.89
N PRO A 213 8.83 -15.83 6.73
CA PRO A 213 8.27 -16.61 5.62
C PRO A 213 7.88 -18.05 5.97
N GLN A 214 8.49 -18.65 7.01
CA GLN A 214 8.16 -20.00 7.47
C GLN A 214 6.76 -20.10 8.07
N TYR A 215 6.19 -18.99 8.54
CA TYR A 215 4.79 -18.91 8.97
C TYR A 215 3.92 -18.64 7.74
N ALA A 216 3.84 -19.62 6.83
CA ALA A 216 3.31 -19.45 5.48
C ALA A 216 1.93 -18.77 5.44
N ASP A 217 0.99 -19.22 6.27
CA ASP A 217 -0.37 -18.69 6.34
C ASP A 217 -0.36 -17.20 6.73
N ALA A 218 0.35 -16.85 7.81
CA ALA A 218 0.51 -15.46 8.25
C ALA A 218 1.30 -14.60 7.25
N TRP A 219 2.30 -15.18 6.59
CA TRP A 219 3.18 -14.49 5.66
C TRP A 219 2.45 -14.11 4.37
N LYS A 220 1.51 -14.96 3.94
CA LYS A 220 0.60 -14.71 2.82
C LYS A 220 -0.29 -13.48 3.07
N LEU A 221 -0.65 -13.21 4.33
CA LEU A 221 -1.45 -12.04 4.68
C LEU A 221 -0.68 -10.73 4.55
N LYS A 222 0.66 -10.74 4.61
CA LYS A 222 1.46 -9.52 4.45
C LYS A 222 1.54 -9.12 2.99
N MET A 223 1.04 -7.92 2.68
CA MET A 223 1.05 -7.35 1.34
C MET A 223 2.44 -6.81 1.00
N LYS A 224 2.89 -7.04 -0.23
CA LYS A 224 4.25 -6.69 -0.71
C LYS A 224 4.21 -6.00 -2.08
N ASN A 225 3.05 -5.46 -2.42
CA ASN A 225 2.70 -4.80 -3.68
C ASN A 225 2.23 -3.35 -3.48
N ILE A 226 2.34 -2.83 -2.26
CA ILE A 226 2.01 -1.44 -1.91
C ILE A 226 3.31 -0.71 -1.57
N TYR A 227 3.46 0.52 -2.06
CA TYR A 227 4.70 1.30 -1.95
C TYR A 227 4.41 2.71 -1.44
N GLN A 228 4.99 3.06 -0.30
CA GLN A 228 4.85 4.40 0.28
C GLN A 228 5.79 5.39 -0.41
N ILE A 229 5.28 6.57 -0.78
CA ILE A 229 6.15 7.68 -1.23
C ILE A 229 7.13 8.07 -0.11
N PRO A 230 8.46 8.03 -0.35
CA PRO A 230 9.44 8.25 0.70
C PRO A 230 9.39 9.65 1.29
N SER A 231 9.74 9.76 2.57
CA SER A 231 9.93 11.04 3.27
C SER A 231 8.70 11.95 3.33
N PHE A 232 7.49 11.42 3.11
CA PHE A 232 6.25 12.18 3.21
C PHE A 232 5.18 11.38 3.96
N PHE A 233 4.65 12.01 5.00
CA PHE A 233 3.51 11.52 5.77
C PHE A 233 2.42 12.58 5.69
N GLY A 234 1.41 12.34 4.87
CA GLY A 234 0.33 13.29 4.64
C GLY A 234 -0.38 13.05 3.33
N ARG A 235 -1.21 14.03 2.97
CA ARG A 235 -2.07 13.93 1.80
C ARG A 235 -1.32 14.32 0.53
N VAL A 236 -1.49 13.55 -0.55
CA VAL A 236 -0.87 13.81 -1.86
C VAL A 236 -1.92 14.17 -2.91
N SER A 237 -1.62 15.14 -3.75
CA SER A 237 -2.34 15.39 -5.01
C SER A 237 -1.39 15.37 -6.20
N ASP A 238 -1.96 15.41 -7.41
CA ASP A 238 -1.22 15.56 -8.66
C ASP A 238 -0.08 14.55 -8.87
N LEU A 239 -0.26 13.34 -8.33
CA LEU A 239 0.68 12.22 -8.40
C LEU A 239 0.81 11.72 -9.83
N ASP A 240 2.00 11.77 -10.38
CA ASP A 240 2.33 11.15 -11.65
C ASP A 240 3.50 10.20 -11.42
N LEU A 241 3.51 9.05 -12.10
CA LEU A 241 4.57 8.06 -11.95
C LEU A 241 4.82 7.29 -13.23
N ASP A 242 6.01 6.71 -13.30
CA ASP A 242 6.44 5.78 -14.34
C ASP A 242 7.35 4.70 -13.72
N ILE A 243 7.47 3.58 -14.42
CA ILE A 243 8.27 2.43 -14.00
C ILE A 243 9.46 2.27 -14.94
N PHE A 244 10.64 2.17 -14.36
CA PHE A 244 11.89 1.99 -15.07
C PHE A 244 12.52 0.65 -14.73
N LEU A 245 13.01 -0.04 -15.75
CA LEU A 245 13.95 -1.14 -15.61
C LEU A 245 15.38 -0.57 -15.67
N LYS A 246 16.12 -0.73 -14.57
CA LYS A 246 17.52 -0.34 -14.43
C LYS A 246 18.43 -1.55 -14.59
N LYS A 247 19.41 -1.45 -15.49
CA LYS A 247 20.41 -2.49 -15.76
C LYS A 247 21.70 -2.26 -14.96
N PRO A 248 22.58 -3.29 -14.82
CA PRO A 248 23.83 -3.17 -14.08
C PRO A 248 24.79 -2.10 -14.63
N ASP A 249 24.70 -1.81 -15.93
CA ASP A 249 25.51 -0.79 -16.60
C ASP A 249 25.02 0.65 -16.34
N GLY A 250 23.94 0.80 -15.57
CA GLY A 250 23.31 2.07 -15.24
C GLY A 250 22.34 2.58 -16.29
N SER A 251 22.16 1.87 -17.40
CA SER A 251 21.11 2.21 -18.38
C SER A 251 19.73 1.91 -17.80
N GLU A 252 18.77 2.76 -18.16
CA GLU A 252 17.41 2.69 -17.67
C GLU A 252 16.44 2.83 -18.85
N THR A 253 15.34 2.08 -18.81
CA THR A 253 14.28 2.17 -19.83
C THR A 253 12.92 1.97 -19.17
N ASN A 254 11.93 2.75 -19.63
CA ASN A 254 10.52 2.53 -19.32
C ASN A 254 9.80 1.75 -20.43
N ILE A 255 10.51 1.41 -21.52
CA ILE A 255 10.00 0.58 -22.62
C ILE A 255 10.88 -0.65 -22.80
N PHE A 256 10.26 -1.83 -22.84
CA PHE A 256 10.95 -3.10 -23.08
C PHE A 256 10.21 -3.88 -24.18
N HIS A 257 10.90 -4.29 -25.25
CA HIS A 257 10.28 -4.97 -26.40
C HIS A 257 9.02 -4.26 -26.96
N ASN A 258 9.07 -2.93 -27.08
CA ASN A 258 7.95 -2.06 -27.49
C ASN A 258 6.74 -2.04 -26.52
N LEU A 259 6.90 -2.57 -25.30
CA LEU A 259 5.90 -2.49 -24.24
C LEU A 259 6.27 -1.40 -23.24
N LEU A 260 5.34 -0.51 -22.94
CA LEU A 260 5.51 0.50 -21.89
C LEU A 260 5.30 -0.17 -20.53
N LEU A 261 6.30 -0.10 -19.65
CA LEU A 261 6.25 -0.76 -18.34
C LEU A 261 5.07 -0.29 -17.49
N LEU A 262 4.70 1.00 -17.59
CA LEU A 262 3.52 1.55 -16.93
C LEU A 262 2.23 0.76 -17.26
N ILE A 263 2.03 0.39 -18.53
CA ILE A 263 0.90 -0.42 -19.00
C ILE A 263 1.03 -1.85 -18.48
N GLU A 264 2.21 -2.46 -18.63
CA GLU A 264 2.45 -3.86 -18.26
C GLU A 264 2.26 -4.14 -16.76
N PHE A 265 2.57 -3.16 -15.90
CA PHE A 265 2.31 -3.24 -14.45
C PHE A 265 0.89 -2.82 -14.07
N GLY A 266 0.06 -2.44 -15.04
CA GLY A 266 -1.38 -2.20 -14.87
C GLY A 266 -1.73 -0.82 -14.31
N PHE A 267 -0.86 0.17 -14.51
CA PHE A 267 -1.06 1.55 -14.08
C PHE A 267 -1.59 2.49 -15.17
N ASP A 268 -1.68 2.01 -16.41
CA ASP A 268 -2.26 2.73 -17.55
C ASP A 268 -3.13 1.76 -18.35
N LYS A 269 -4.45 1.97 -18.25
CA LYS A 269 -5.52 1.15 -18.84
C LYS A 269 -6.53 2.01 -19.58
N GLU A 270 -6.60 3.30 -19.25
CA GLU A 270 -7.59 4.22 -19.79
C GLU A 270 -6.96 5.45 -20.42
N SER A 271 -7.68 6.08 -21.34
CA SER A 271 -7.28 7.37 -21.88
C SER A 271 -7.75 8.50 -20.97
N GLU A 272 -7.24 9.71 -21.16
CA GLU A 272 -7.71 10.91 -20.47
C GLU A 272 -9.25 11.11 -20.58
N GLU A 273 -9.91 10.61 -21.64
CA GLU A 273 -11.37 10.66 -21.78
C GLU A 273 -12.12 9.51 -21.10
N GLY A 274 -11.43 8.64 -20.35
CA GLY A 274 -11.99 7.50 -19.63
C GLY A 274 -12.36 6.31 -20.52
N ARG A 275 -11.79 6.20 -21.72
CA ARG A 275 -11.98 5.02 -22.59
C ARG A 275 -10.99 3.93 -22.18
N PRO A 276 -11.33 2.63 -22.29
CA PRO A 276 -10.43 1.53 -21.95
C PRO A 276 -9.35 1.33 -23.03
N LEU A 277 -8.50 2.34 -23.20
CA LEU A 277 -7.41 2.39 -24.15
C LEU A 277 -6.24 3.12 -23.48
N PRO A 278 -5.12 2.43 -23.19
CA PRO A 278 -3.95 3.07 -22.60
C PRO A 278 -3.41 4.22 -23.45
N ASP A 279 -2.97 5.30 -22.81
CA ASP A 279 -2.46 6.50 -23.50
C ASP A 279 -1.01 6.89 -23.13
N GLY A 280 -0.35 6.07 -22.31
CA GLY A 280 1.00 6.26 -21.83
C GLY A 280 1.10 7.15 -20.59
N ILE A 281 -0.02 7.53 -19.98
CA ILE A 281 -0.09 8.38 -18.79
C ILE A 281 -0.60 7.55 -17.61
N PHE A 282 -0.10 7.85 -16.41
CA PHE A 282 -0.54 7.18 -15.19
C PHE A 282 -2.04 7.42 -14.91
N ASP A 283 -2.80 6.33 -14.80
CA ASP A 283 -4.20 6.36 -14.37
C ASP A 283 -4.30 6.73 -12.89
N ARG A 284 -4.36 8.03 -12.59
CA ARG A 284 -4.49 8.54 -11.22
C ARG A 284 -5.90 8.32 -10.67
N LYS A 285 -6.18 7.10 -10.19
CA LYS A 285 -7.46 6.73 -9.56
C LYS A 285 -7.28 6.61 -8.04
N ALA A 286 -7.79 7.59 -7.33
CA ALA A 286 -7.75 7.63 -5.86
C ALA A 286 -8.46 6.40 -5.26
N GLY A 287 -7.78 5.74 -4.33
CA GLY A 287 -8.24 4.50 -3.69
C GLY A 287 -8.09 3.25 -4.57
N ILE A 288 -7.59 3.37 -5.81
CA ILE A 288 -7.36 2.25 -6.73
C ILE A 288 -5.87 2.13 -7.08
N THR A 289 -5.29 3.10 -7.78
CA THR A 289 -3.86 3.05 -8.16
C THR A 289 -2.97 3.72 -7.13
N PHE A 290 -3.54 4.61 -6.31
CA PHE A 290 -2.87 5.22 -5.17
C PHE A 290 -3.86 5.64 -4.09
N ASN A 291 -3.39 5.74 -2.84
CA ASN A 291 -4.15 6.30 -1.73
C ASN A 291 -3.72 7.76 -1.48
N PRO A 292 -4.60 8.76 -1.72
CA PRO A 292 -4.24 10.16 -1.52
C PRO A 292 -4.02 10.55 -0.07
N GLU A 293 -4.57 9.80 0.90
CA GLU A 293 -4.47 10.16 2.32
C GLU A 293 -3.17 9.68 2.96
N THR A 294 -2.63 8.56 2.48
CA THR A 294 -1.37 7.96 2.97
C THR A 294 -0.19 8.22 2.03
N GLY A 295 -0.43 8.43 0.73
CA GLY A 295 0.63 8.53 -0.28
C GLY A 295 1.15 7.17 -0.74
N GLU A 296 0.35 6.12 -0.61
CA GLU A 296 0.69 4.77 -1.06
C GLU A 296 0.34 4.56 -2.52
N ILE A 297 1.24 3.93 -3.27
CA ILE A 297 1.05 3.44 -4.64
C ILE A 297 0.66 1.96 -4.56
N ILE A 298 -0.41 1.57 -5.25
CA ILE A 298 -1.02 0.24 -5.13
C ILE A 298 -0.89 -0.48 -6.47
N PHE A 299 -0.03 -1.50 -6.54
CA PHE A 299 0.01 -2.36 -7.72
C PHE A 299 -1.23 -3.26 -7.75
N PRO A 300 -1.86 -3.48 -8.92
CA PRO A 300 -3.09 -4.25 -9.04
C PRO A 300 -2.91 -5.77 -8.85
N LEU A 301 -1.67 -6.25 -8.80
CA LEU A 301 -1.31 -7.65 -8.63
C LEU A 301 -0.58 -7.82 -7.28
N LEU A 302 -0.69 -8.98 -6.64
CA LEU A 302 -0.06 -9.23 -5.33
C LEU A 302 1.44 -9.46 -5.44
N GLU A 303 1.89 -10.06 -6.55
CA GLU A 303 3.31 -10.32 -6.79
C GLU A 303 3.80 -9.75 -8.13
N PRO A 304 3.71 -8.42 -8.35
CA PRO A 304 4.01 -7.79 -9.65
C PRO A 304 5.44 -8.07 -10.15
N PHE A 305 6.41 -8.24 -9.24
CA PHE A 305 7.80 -8.51 -9.59
C PHE A 305 8.19 -9.99 -9.44
N GLY A 306 7.21 -10.86 -9.18
CA GLY A 306 7.37 -12.26 -8.83
C GLY A 306 6.54 -13.15 -9.75
N HIS A 307 5.59 -13.91 -9.19
CA HIS A 307 4.74 -14.78 -10.01
C HIS A 307 3.84 -14.04 -10.99
N ASN A 308 3.50 -12.78 -10.74
CA ASN A 308 2.65 -11.99 -11.62
C ASN A 308 3.44 -11.05 -12.55
N ILE A 309 4.74 -11.29 -12.73
CA ILE A 309 5.54 -10.50 -13.67
C ILE A 309 5.03 -10.69 -15.11
N PRO A 310 4.96 -9.61 -15.93
CA PRO A 310 4.63 -9.72 -17.35
C PRO A 310 5.50 -10.74 -18.08
N SER A 311 4.93 -11.51 -19.00
CA SER A 311 5.62 -12.62 -19.66
C SER A 311 6.87 -12.18 -20.42
N GLU A 312 6.84 -11.00 -21.01
CA GLU A 312 7.98 -10.41 -21.72
C GLU A 312 9.13 -9.98 -20.78
N LEU A 313 8.86 -9.86 -19.48
CA LEU A 313 9.81 -9.47 -18.45
C LEU A 313 10.26 -10.64 -17.58
N ILE A 314 9.98 -11.88 -17.99
CA ILE A 314 10.23 -13.08 -17.17
C ILE A 314 11.69 -13.22 -16.70
N ASP A 315 12.65 -12.76 -17.51
CA ASP A 315 14.08 -12.77 -17.18
C ASP A 315 14.43 -11.82 -16.01
N PHE A 316 13.53 -10.90 -15.65
CA PHE A 316 13.67 -9.97 -14.53
C PHE A 316 12.85 -10.39 -13.31
N LYS A 317 12.22 -11.58 -13.34
CA LYS A 317 11.47 -12.13 -12.20
C LYS A 317 12.36 -12.20 -10.97
N TYR A 318 11.86 -11.67 -9.85
CA TYR A 318 12.56 -11.71 -8.57
C TYR A 318 11.65 -12.19 -7.45
N GLN A 319 11.44 -13.50 -7.38
CA GLN A 319 10.54 -14.10 -6.39
C GLN A 319 10.98 -13.90 -4.94
N ALA A 320 12.28 -13.71 -4.69
CA ALA A 320 12.83 -13.58 -3.34
C ALA A 320 12.17 -12.45 -2.54
N ILE A 321 11.70 -11.36 -3.18
CA ILE A 321 10.97 -10.27 -2.51
C ILE A 321 9.70 -10.76 -1.78
N TYR A 322 9.07 -11.84 -2.27
CA TYR A 322 7.86 -12.40 -1.68
C TYR A 322 8.14 -13.56 -0.73
N ASP A 323 9.25 -14.28 -0.92
CA ASP A 323 9.54 -15.53 -0.19
C ASP A 323 10.60 -15.34 0.93
N THR A 324 11.23 -14.17 1.01
CA THR A 324 12.36 -13.89 1.92
C THR A 324 12.11 -12.65 2.76
N LEU A 325 12.75 -12.57 3.93
CA LEU A 325 12.71 -11.36 4.75
C LEU A 325 13.35 -10.19 4.01
N LYS A 326 12.70 -9.02 4.06
CA LYS A 326 13.17 -7.77 3.44
C LYS A 326 14.62 -7.43 3.81
N THR A 327 15.02 -7.66 5.07
CA THR A 327 16.36 -7.40 5.59
C THR A 327 17.45 -8.35 5.04
N GLN A 328 17.05 -9.46 4.42
CA GLN A 328 17.93 -10.45 3.80
C GLN A 328 17.98 -10.30 2.27
N LEU A 329 17.16 -9.42 1.69
CA LEU A 329 17.17 -9.18 0.26
C LEU A 329 18.41 -8.40 -0.17
N SER A 330 18.99 -8.82 -1.29
CA SER A 330 19.96 -8.02 -2.03
C SER A 330 19.32 -7.52 -3.33
N LEU A 331 19.79 -6.36 -3.80
CA LEU A 331 19.40 -5.86 -5.11
C LEU A 331 20.00 -6.77 -6.20
N PRO A 332 19.18 -7.34 -7.09
CA PRO A 332 19.69 -8.02 -8.26
C PRO A 332 20.33 -7.02 -9.23
N GLY A 333 21.12 -7.53 -10.18
CA GLY A 333 21.79 -6.68 -11.18
C GLY A 333 20.81 -5.86 -12.01
N ASN A 334 19.68 -6.45 -12.41
CA ASN A 334 18.55 -5.72 -12.99
C ASN A 334 17.55 -5.39 -11.88
N SER A 335 17.02 -4.16 -11.85
CA SER A 335 16.06 -3.75 -10.81
C SER A 335 14.97 -2.84 -11.37
N PHE A 336 13.78 -2.95 -10.80
CA PHE A 336 12.68 -2.03 -11.10
C PHE A 336 12.71 -0.83 -10.16
N VAL A 337 12.40 0.33 -10.71
CA VAL A 337 12.36 1.60 -9.99
C VAL A 337 11.07 2.32 -10.36
N ILE A 338 10.32 2.72 -9.34
CA ILE A 338 9.11 3.53 -9.48
C ILE A 338 9.54 4.98 -9.26
N ARG A 339 9.29 5.85 -10.25
CA ARG A 339 9.63 7.27 -10.15
C ARG A 339 8.43 8.11 -10.43
N GLY A 340 8.39 9.28 -9.84
CA GLY A 340 7.28 10.16 -10.09
C GLY A 340 7.45 11.52 -9.47
N LYS A 341 6.35 12.27 -9.53
CA LYS A 341 6.21 13.58 -8.93
C LYS A 341 4.85 13.71 -8.27
N TYR A 342 4.79 14.45 -7.18
CA TYR A 342 3.54 14.68 -6.45
C TYR A 342 3.50 16.08 -5.83
N LYS A 343 2.30 16.54 -5.48
CA LYS A 343 2.09 17.78 -4.74
C LYS A 343 1.67 17.45 -3.30
N PRO A 344 2.44 17.86 -2.28
CA PRO A 344 2.01 17.81 -0.89
C PRO A 344 0.78 18.70 -0.66
N LEU A 345 -0.22 18.21 0.07
CA LEU A 345 -1.41 18.97 0.48
C LEU A 345 -1.36 19.43 1.93
#